data_AF-A0A925RQ83-F1
#
_entry.id   AF-A0A925RQ83-F1
#
_cell.length_a   1.000
_cell.length_b   1.000
_cell.length_c   1.000
_cell.angle_alpha   90.00
_cell.angle_beta   90.00
_cell.angle_gamma   90.00
#
_symmetry.space_group_name_H-M   'P 1'
#
loop_
_entity.id
_entity.type
_entity.pdbx_description
1 polymer ?
#
loop_
_entity_poly.entity_id
_entity_poly.type
_entity_poly.pdbx_seq_one_letter_code
_entity_poly.pdbx_strand_id
1 'polypeptide(L)'
;MSTSLAPPIDPNALAMHDLSAARAPGVEDGMFDRLVSSLGEIDAGMQTGARHATELALGQADNLHQVMIDGERTRLQFELAMSMRNRVLEAYQEIMRMQV
;
A
#
# COMPACT_ATOMS: atom_id res chain seq x y z
N MET A 1 20.20 -24.94 -54.65
CA MET A 1 21.08 -23.96 -53.97
C MET A 1 20.20 -22.82 -53.48
N SER A 2 20.10 -22.70 -52.17
CA SER A 2 19.29 -21.71 -51.45
C SER A 2 19.92 -20.33 -51.55
N THR A 3 19.11 -19.30 -51.79
CA THR A 3 19.24 -17.98 -51.16
C THR A 3 17.92 -17.27 -51.34
N SER A 4 17.07 -17.41 -50.33
CA SER A 4 15.91 -16.56 -50.10
C SER A 4 16.45 -15.23 -49.59
N LEU A 5 16.31 -14.18 -50.38
CA LEU A 5 16.71 -12.83 -50.01
C LEU A 5 15.77 -12.34 -48.90
N ALA A 6 16.29 -12.18 -47.68
CA ALA A 6 15.56 -11.55 -46.59
C ALA A 6 15.31 -10.07 -46.93
N PRO A 7 14.13 -9.50 -46.60
CA PRO A 7 13.86 -8.09 -46.83
C PRO A 7 14.77 -7.20 -45.95
N PRO A 8 15.05 -5.95 -46.38
CA PRO A 8 15.83 -5.02 -45.58
C PRO A 8 15.12 -4.71 -44.26
N ILE A 9 15.86 -4.76 -43.15
CA ILE A 9 15.36 -4.33 -41.85
C ILE A 9 15.36 -2.80 -41.84
N ASP A 10 14.20 -2.20 -42.01
CA ASP A 10 14.01 -0.77 -41.83
C ASP A 10 14.21 -0.42 -40.34
N PRO A 11 15.23 0.40 -39.97
CA PRO A 11 15.51 0.74 -38.57
C PRO A 11 14.41 1.58 -37.92
N ASN A 12 13.41 2.02 -38.70
CA ASN A 12 12.28 2.79 -38.25
C ASN A 12 10.95 2.00 -38.20
N ALA A 13 10.95 0.71 -38.56
CA ALA A 13 9.76 -0.15 -38.47
C ALA A 13 9.40 -0.54 -37.03
N LEU A 14 10.27 -0.23 -36.06
CA LEU A 14 10.03 -0.43 -34.63
C LEU A 14 9.65 0.86 -33.88
N ALA A 15 9.59 2.00 -34.58
CA ALA A 15 9.06 3.23 -34.04
C ALA A 15 7.65 3.39 -34.61
N MET A 16 6.65 3.57 -33.75
CA MET A 16 5.22 3.76 -34.07
C MET A 16 4.36 2.49 -33.96
N HIS A 17 4.47 1.77 -32.84
CA HIS A 17 3.29 1.12 -32.29
C HIS A 17 3.21 1.33 -30.78
N ASP A 18 2.12 2.00 -30.41
CA ASP A 18 1.48 1.91 -29.11
C ASP A 18 2.17 2.56 -27.90
N LEU A 19 2.22 3.89 -27.91
CA LEU A 19 2.16 4.68 -26.67
C LEU A 19 0.70 5.05 -26.32
N SER A 20 -0.29 4.29 -26.80
CA SER A 20 -1.68 4.44 -26.38
C SER A 20 -1.88 3.80 -25.02
N ALA A 21 -1.42 4.51 -24.01
CA ALA A 21 -2.06 4.59 -22.70
C ALA A 21 -2.55 3.24 -22.14
N ALA A 22 -1.61 2.38 -21.74
CA ALA A 22 -1.83 1.55 -20.56
C ALA A 22 -2.00 2.49 -19.36
N ARG A 23 -3.20 3.08 -19.23
CA ARG A 23 -3.65 3.68 -17.99
C ARG A 23 -3.69 2.53 -16.98
N ALA A 24 -2.68 2.49 -16.13
CA ALA A 24 -2.70 1.63 -14.95
C ALA A 24 -4.06 1.82 -14.26
N PRO A 25 -4.76 0.74 -13.87
CA PRO A 25 -5.99 0.86 -13.12
C PRO A 25 -5.70 1.71 -11.87
N GLY A 26 -6.55 2.72 -11.65
CA GLY A 26 -6.32 3.79 -10.70
C GLY A 26 -5.86 3.27 -9.33
N VAL A 27 -4.60 3.58 -8.99
CA VAL A 27 -4.07 3.45 -7.63
C VAL A 27 -4.74 4.47 -6.68
N GLU A 28 -5.46 5.43 -7.24
CA GLU A 28 -6.06 6.58 -6.54
C GLU A 28 -7.32 6.19 -5.76
N ASP A 29 -8.15 5.26 -6.27
CA ASP A 29 -9.39 4.84 -5.59
C ASP A 29 -9.17 3.80 -4.47
N GLY A 30 -8.00 3.15 -4.42
CA GLY A 30 -7.75 2.03 -3.50
C GLY A 30 -6.89 2.37 -2.26
N MET A 31 -6.16 3.48 -2.26
CA MET A 31 -5.25 3.82 -1.16
C MET A 31 -6.02 4.20 0.11
N PHE A 32 -7.08 5.01 -0.01
CA PHE A 32 -7.90 5.41 1.14
C PHE A 32 -8.64 4.21 1.73
N ASP A 33 -9.19 3.34 0.89
CA ASP A 33 -9.88 2.12 1.32
C ASP A 33 -8.94 1.16 2.08
N ARG A 34 -7.69 1.01 1.61
CA ARG A 34 -6.65 0.25 2.32
C ARG A 34 -6.25 0.89 3.65
N LEU A 35 -6.20 2.23 3.72
CA LEU A 35 -5.92 2.93 4.97
C LEU A 35 -7.03 2.70 5.99
N VAL A 36 -8.29 2.85 5.56
CA VAL A 36 -9.47 2.58 6.40
C VAL A 36 -9.49 1.12 6.86
N SER A 37 -9.19 0.16 5.97
CA SER A 37 -9.09 -1.26 6.33
C SER A 37 -7.96 -1.51 7.33
N SER A 38 -6.79 -0.90 7.14
CA SER A 38 -5.64 -1.06 8.04
C SER A 38 -5.91 -0.51 9.45
N LEU A 39 -6.73 0.55 9.58
CA LEU A 39 -7.17 1.06 10.89
C LEU A 39 -8.01 0.04 11.66
N GLY A 40 -8.89 -0.71 10.96
CA GLY A 40 -9.65 -1.81 11.57
C GLY A 40 -8.75 -2.97 12.01
N GLU A 41 -7.73 -3.30 11.22
CA GLU A 41 -6.75 -4.34 11.58
C GLU A 41 -5.92 -3.94 12.81
N ILE A 42 -5.55 -2.66 12.92
CA ILE A 42 -4.82 -2.12 14.08
C ILE A 42 -5.66 -2.24 15.36
N ASP A 43 -6.95 -1.90 15.31
CA ASP A 43 -7.86 -2.00 16.46
C ASP A 43 -8.03 -3.46 16.93
N ALA A 44 -8.22 -4.38 15.98
CA ALA A 44 -8.27 -5.81 16.26
C ALA A 44 -6.96 -6.33 16.87
N GLY A 45 -5.81 -5.86 16.38
CA GLY A 45 -4.49 -6.16 16.94
C GLY A 45 -4.33 -5.65 18.36
N MET A 46 -4.76 -4.41 18.66
CA MET A 46 -4.73 -3.85 20.02
C MET A 46 -5.59 -4.65 21.00
N GLN A 47 -6.80 -5.03 20.59
CA GLN A 47 -7.71 -5.81 21.44
C GLN A 47 -7.17 -7.22 21.72
N THR A 48 -6.52 -7.83 20.73
CA THR A 48 -5.84 -9.13 20.87
C THR A 48 -4.65 -9.00 21.81
N GLY A 49 -3.79 -8.01 21.60
CA GLY A 49 -2.66 -7.72 22.50
C GLY A 49 -3.07 -7.47 23.95
N ALA A 50 -4.18 -6.75 24.18
CA ALA A 50 -4.71 -6.52 25.52
C ALA A 50 -5.20 -7.82 26.21
N ARG A 51 -5.82 -8.73 25.44
CA ARG A 51 -6.20 -10.07 25.91
C ARG A 51 -4.98 -10.89 26.30
N HIS A 52 -3.99 -10.94 25.42
CA HIS A 52 -2.76 -11.69 25.65
C HIS A 52 -1.96 -11.12 26.84
N ALA A 53 -1.96 -9.79 27.04
CA ALA A 53 -1.38 -9.15 28.22
C ALA A 53 -2.08 -9.55 29.53
N THR A 54 -3.40 -9.75 29.48
CA THR A 54 -4.19 -10.23 30.63
C THR A 54 -3.86 -11.69 30.94
N GLU A 55 -3.74 -12.54 29.92
CA GLU A 55 -3.35 -13.95 30.04
C GLU A 55 -1.91 -14.13 30.54
N LEU A 56 -1.00 -13.22 30.16
CA LEU A 56 0.35 -13.10 30.72
C LEU A 56 0.33 -12.76 32.21
N ALA A 57 -0.50 -11.80 32.63
CA ALA A 57 -0.64 -11.43 34.04
C ALA A 57 -1.24 -12.56 34.90
N LEU A 58 -2.04 -13.45 34.29
CA LEU A 58 -2.57 -14.67 34.90
C LEU A 58 -1.56 -15.84 34.94
N GLY A 59 -0.33 -15.62 34.43
CA GLY A 59 0.75 -16.60 34.45
C GLY A 59 0.61 -17.74 33.44
N GLN A 60 -0.24 -17.59 32.41
CA GLN A 60 -0.59 -18.66 31.47
C GLN A 60 0.09 -18.57 30.09
N ALA A 61 0.93 -17.55 29.83
CA ALA A 61 1.36 -17.28 28.46
C ALA A 61 2.88 -17.39 28.26
N ASP A 62 3.27 -18.30 27.36
CA ASP A 62 4.59 -18.46 26.75
C ASP A 62 4.98 -17.30 25.80
N ASN A 63 4.15 -16.25 25.68
CA ASN A 63 4.19 -15.32 24.53
C ASN A 63 4.35 -13.83 24.90
N LEU A 64 5.08 -13.49 25.97
CA LEU A 64 5.37 -12.10 26.34
C LEU A 64 6.06 -11.31 25.21
N HIS A 65 6.91 -11.99 24.45
CA HIS A 65 7.56 -11.43 23.26
C HIS A 65 6.57 -11.04 22.16
N GLN A 66 5.53 -11.85 21.94
CA GLN A 66 4.54 -11.58 20.91
C GLN A 66 3.74 -10.31 21.22
N VAL A 67 3.35 -10.11 22.49
CA VAL A 67 2.63 -8.89 22.92
C VAL A 67 3.48 -7.63 22.78
N MET A 68 4.78 -7.71 23.11
CA MET A 68 5.67 -6.57 22.92
C MET A 68 5.92 -6.26 21.44
N ILE A 69 6.07 -7.29 20.59
CA ILE A 69 6.21 -7.12 19.14
C ILE A 69 4.94 -6.54 18.53
N ASP A 70 3.78 -7.06 18.89
CA ASP A 70 2.49 -6.58 18.40
C ASP A 70 2.24 -5.14 18.86
N GLY A 71 2.60 -4.81 20.10
CA GLY A 71 2.52 -3.45 20.64
C GLY A 71 3.39 -2.45 19.86
N GLU A 72 4.65 -2.78 19.57
CA GLU A 72 5.52 -1.90 18.77
C GLU A 72 5.09 -1.80 17.31
N ARG A 73 4.60 -2.90 16.73
CA ARG A 73 4.04 -2.89 15.38
C ARG A 73 2.85 -1.95 15.27
N THR A 74 1.91 -2.04 16.22
CA THR A 74 0.75 -1.14 16.31
C THR A 74 1.18 0.32 16.41
N ARG A 75 2.18 0.62 17.25
CA ARG A 75 2.70 1.97 17.41
C ARG A 75 3.22 2.54 16.09
N LEU A 76 4.04 1.79 15.36
CA LEU A 76 4.59 2.21 14.07
C LEU A 76 3.48 2.42 13.01
N GLN A 77 2.50 1.53 12.97
CA GLN A 77 1.35 1.64 12.06
C GLN A 77 0.51 2.89 12.36
N PHE A 78 0.33 3.24 13.64
CA PHE A 78 -0.40 4.44 14.03
C PHE A 78 0.33 5.73 13.64
N GLU A 79 1.65 5.80 13.87
CA GLU A 79 2.48 6.94 13.44
C GLU A 79 2.40 7.14 11.92
N LEU A 80 2.44 6.05 11.15
CA LEU A 80 2.23 6.07 9.70
C LEU A 80 0.82 6.58 9.34
N ALA A 81 -0.23 6.08 9.97
CA ALA A 81 -1.61 6.52 9.71
C ALA A 81 -1.81 8.02 9.96
N MET A 82 -1.19 8.58 11.02
CA MET A 82 -1.21 10.02 11.30
C MET A 82 -0.52 10.83 10.21
N SER A 83 0.62 10.37 9.69
CA SER A 83 1.31 11.03 8.58
C SER A 83 0.48 11.00 7.29
N MET A 84 -0.23 9.90 7.04
CA MET A 84 -1.08 9.73 5.86
C MET A 84 -2.34 10.58 5.95
N ARG A 85 -2.94 10.75 7.14
CA ARG A 85 -4.05 11.71 7.36
C ARG A 85 -3.70 13.11 6.87
N ASN A 86 -2.52 13.60 7.25
CA ASN A 86 -2.08 14.95 6.85
C ASN A 86 -1.89 15.03 5.33
N ARG A 87 -1.29 13.99 4.72
CA ARG A 87 -1.08 13.91 3.27
C ARG A 87 -2.38 13.84 2.46
N VAL A 88 -3.39 13.12 2.97
CA VAL A 88 -4.71 13.02 2.33
C VAL A 88 -5.45 14.37 2.39
N LEU A 89 -5.36 15.10 3.50
CA LEU A 89 -5.92 16.44 3.62
C LEU A 89 -5.24 17.45 2.69
N GLU A 90 -3.92 17.37 2.52
CA GLU A 90 -3.16 18.17 1.55
C GLU A 90 -3.57 17.84 0.12
N ALA A 91 -3.66 16.55 -0.24
CA ALA A 91 -4.05 16.10 -1.56
C ALA A 91 -5.48 16.56 -1.92
N TYR A 92 -6.42 16.50 -0.96
CA TYR A 92 -7.77 17.02 -1.16
C TYR A 92 -7.78 18.53 -1.42
N GLN A 93 -6.98 19.30 -0.67
CA GLN A 93 -6.86 20.75 -0.87
C GLN A 93 -6.23 21.11 -2.22
N GLU A 94 -5.23 20.35 -2.68
CA GLU A 94 -4.58 20.57 -3.98
C GLU A 94 -5.54 20.32 -5.15
N ILE A 95 -6.33 19.24 -5.09
CA ILE A 95 -7.35 18.94 -6.11
C ILE A 95 -8.38 20.07 -6.21
N MET A 96 -8.82 20.63 -5.07
CA MET A 96 -9.75 21.77 -5.03
C MET A 96 -9.14 23.05 -5.62
N ARG A 97 -7.81 23.23 -5.50
CA ARG A 97 -7.09 24.39 -6.06
C ARG A 97 -6.89 24.32 -7.56
N MET A 98 -6.90 23.11 -8.14
CA MET A 98 -6.80 22.93 -9.60
C MET A 98 -8.13 23.16 -10.33
N GLN A 99 -9.27 23.10 -9.63
CA GLN A 99 -10.60 23.17 -10.24
C GLN A 99 -11.21 24.59 -10.26
N VAL A 100 -10.57 25.59 -9.63
CA VAL A 100 -11.02 26.99 -9.64
C VAL A 100 -10.32 27.83 -10.69
#